data_AF-A0A8S9GBA3-F1
#
_entry.id   AF-A0A8S9GBA3-F1
#
_cell.length_a   1.000
_cell.length_b   1.000
_cell.length_c   1.000
_cell.angle_alpha   90.00
_cell.angle_beta   90.00
_cell.angle_gamma   90.00
#
_symmetry.space_group_name_H-M   'P 1'
#
loop_
_entity.id
_entity.type
_entity.pdbx_description
1 polymer ?
#
loop_
_entity_poly.entity_id
_entity_poly.type
_entity_poly.pdbx_seq_one_letter_code
_entity_poly.pdbx_strand_id
1 'polypeptide(L)'
;MSACLCLAFLLFSFVTDATYIPRRSHHLLSSRQNRKTSKSNTELPSYFETRYFPQNLDHFSFQPESYEVFHQKYLINSRFWRKGGPIFVYTGNEGDIEWFASNTGFMLDIAPKFQALLVFIEHRFYGESKPHKLANTLGFLNSQQALADYAILIRSLKHNLTSEASPVIVFGGSYGGMLAAWFRLKYPHITIGALASSAPILNFDNIVPSSSFYDTVSQDFKNVSANCFEVIKRSWGEMEVFSTIKDGLQELSKMFRTCK
;
A
#
# COMPACT_ATOMS: atom_id res chain seq x y z
N MET A 1 -50.36 -25.30 -18.79
CA MET A 1 -50.22 -23.88 -18.46
C MET A 1 -48.80 -23.69 -17.95
N SER A 2 -47.86 -23.41 -18.86
CA SER A 2 -47.26 -22.07 -19.08
C SER A 2 -46.54 -21.56 -17.82
N ALA A 3 -45.26 -21.19 -17.80
CA ALA A 3 -44.46 -20.62 -18.88
C ALA A 3 -42.95 -20.90 -18.70
N CYS A 4 -42.28 -21.08 -19.82
CA CYS A 4 -40.84 -21.12 -19.99
C CYS A 4 -40.34 -19.66 -20.07
N LEU A 5 -39.58 -19.18 -19.09
CA LEU A 5 -38.91 -17.87 -19.17
C LEU A 5 -37.56 -18.04 -19.88
N CYS A 6 -37.53 -17.68 -21.16
CA CYS A 6 -36.28 -17.37 -21.88
C CYS A 6 -35.75 -16.02 -21.38
N LEU A 7 -34.63 -16.01 -20.66
CA LEU A 7 -33.83 -14.80 -20.48
C LEU A 7 -32.99 -14.57 -21.75
N ALA A 8 -33.40 -13.59 -22.55
CA ALA A 8 -32.58 -13.06 -23.63
C ALA A 8 -31.47 -12.16 -23.04
N PHE A 9 -30.21 -12.58 -23.18
CA PHE A 9 -29.05 -11.72 -22.93
C PHE A 9 -28.90 -10.75 -24.10
N LEU A 10 -29.23 -9.47 -23.87
CA LEU A 10 -28.90 -8.39 -24.79
C LEU A 10 -27.42 -8.00 -24.58
N LEU A 11 -26.55 -8.47 -25.47
CA LEU A 11 -25.17 -8.00 -25.60
C LEU A 11 -25.18 -6.63 -26.31
N PHE A 12 -24.96 -5.55 -25.57
CA PHE A 12 -24.64 -4.26 -26.16
C PHE A 12 -23.15 -4.24 -26.53
N SER A 13 -22.85 -4.44 -27.81
CA SER A 13 -21.53 -4.17 -28.39
C SER A 13 -21.39 -2.68 -28.63
N PHE A 14 -20.68 -1.96 -27.74
CA PHE A 14 -20.19 -0.63 -28.05
C PHE A 14 -18.91 -0.76 -28.87
N VAL A 15 -19.03 -0.52 -30.18
CA VAL A 15 -17.89 -0.24 -31.05
C VAL A 15 -17.51 1.22 -30.83
N THR A 16 -16.41 1.48 -30.14
CA THR A 16 -15.79 2.82 -30.15
C THR A 16 -14.61 2.80 -31.11
N ASP A 17 -14.78 3.56 -32.17
CA ASP A 17 -13.82 3.80 -33.23
C ASP A 17 -12.51 4.37 -32.67
N ALA A 18 -11.40 3.84 -33.16
CA ALA A 18 -10.06 4.24 -32.76
C ALA A 18 -9.60 5.43 -33.60
N THR A 19 -9.45 6.61 -32.99
CA THR A 19 -8.60 7.66 -33.59
C THR A 19 -7.88 8.53 -32.55
N TYR A 20 -6.55 8.56 -32.71
CA TYR A 20 -5.64 9.69 -32.47
C TYR A 20 -5.00 9.86 -31.07
N ILE A 21 -3.81 9.26 -30.89
CA ILE A 21 -2.84 9.64 -29.84
C ILE A 21 -1.74 10.48 -30.51
N PRO A 22 -1.55 11.77 -30.16
CA PRO A 22 -0.46 12.57 -30.70
C PRO A 22 0.89 12.08 -30.15
N ARG A 23 1.82 11.73 -31.04
CA ARG A 23 3.23 11.49 -30.71
C ARG A 23 3.85 12.78 -30.16
N ARG A 24 4.16 12.81 -28.85
CA ARG A 24 5.01 13.84 -28.26
C ARG A 24 6.46 13.47 -28.50
N SER A 25 7.21 14.34 -29.18
CA SER A 25 8.64 14.22 -29.40
C SER A 25 9.38 14.22 -28.06
N HIS A 26 10.03 13.12 -27.70
CA HIS A 26 10.95 13.09 -26.57
C HIS A 26 12.28 13.73 -27.00
N HIS A 27 12.47 15.00 -26.64
CA HIS A 27 13.81 15.58 -26.61
C HIS A 27 14.62 14.88 -25.52
N LEU A 28 15.72 14.24 -25.92
CA LEU A 28 16.74 13.66 -25.05
C LEU A 28 17.43 14.79 -24.26
N LEU A 29 16.98 15.02 -23.03
CA LEU A 29 17.73 15.79 -22.04
C LEU A 29 18.66 14.83 -21.28
N SER A 30 19.91 14.79 -21.73
CA SER A 30 21.03 14.24 -20.97
C SER A 30 21.24 15.07 -19.71
N SER A 31 20.84 14.54 -18.56
CA SER A 31 21.22 15.06 -17.24
C SER A 31 22.00 13.99 -16.49
N ARG A 32 23.31 14.19 -16.35
CA ARG A 32 24.16 13.47 -15.40
C ARG A 32 23.72 13.83 -13.98
N GLN A 33 22.91 12.99 -13.36
CA GLN A 33 22.58 13.14 -11.95
C GLN A 33 23.66 12.44 -11.10
N ASN A 34 24.52 13.26 -10.48
CA ASN A 34 25.32 12.85 -9.35
C ASN A 34 24.40 12.32 -8.24
N ARG A 35 24.62 11.07 -7.79
CA ARG A 35 23.98 10.49 -6.61
C ARG A 35 24.36 11.30 -5.37
N LYS A 36 23.54 12.31 -5.05
CA LYS A 36 23.24 12.66 -3.66
C LYS A 36 22.00 11.85 -3.29
N THR A 37 22.05 11.16 -2.17
CA THR A 37 20.87 10.57 -1.51
C THR A 37 19.89 11.70 -1.19
N SER A 38 19.00 12.03 -2.14
CA SER A 38 17.88 12.89 -1.84
C SER A 38 16.95 12.07 -0.95
N LYS A 39 16.86 12.44 0.33
CA LYS A 39 15.61 12.26 1.05
C LYS A 39 14.51 12.70 0.08
N SER A 40 13.60 11.79 -0.27
CA SER A 40 12.40 12.17 -0.98
C SER A 40 11.65 13.09 -0.02
N ASN A 41 11.87 14.40 -0.15
CA ASN A 41 11.00 15.41 0.44
C ASN A 41 9.70 15.35 -0.37
N THR A 42 8.93 14.28 -0.17
CA THR A 42 7.52 14.32 -0.49
C THR A 42 6.97 15.29 0.55
N GLU A 43 6.89 16.58 0.21
CA GLU A 43 6.34 17.58 1.11
C GLU A 43 4.96 17.10 1.55
N LEU A 44 4.82 16.85 2.85
CA LEU A 44 3.55 16.48 3.44
C LEU A 44 2.53 17.55 3.02
N PRO A 45 1.38 17.16 2.44
CA PRO A 45 0.39 18.15 2.07
C PRO A 45 0.03 19.00 3.28
N SER A 46 0.02 20.33 3.13
CA SER A 46 -0.01 21.34 4.22
C SER A 46 -1.17 21.23 5.23
N TYR A 47 -2.10 20.32 4.99
CA TYR A 47 -3.28 20.05 5.81
C TYR A 47 -3.14 18.85 6.75
N PHE A 48 -2.01 18.13 6.75
CA PHE A 48 -1.70 17.12 7.76
C PHE A 48 -0.75 17.69 8.81
N GLU A 49 -1.05 17.40 10.07
CA GLU A 49 -0.15 17.62 11.19
C GLU A 49 0.51 16.29 11.58
N THR A 50 1.85 16.32 11.74
CA THR A 50 2.61 15.18 12.25
C THR A 50 2.56 15.15 13.77
N ARG A 51 2.23 13.99 14.32
CA ARG A 51 2.16 13.73 15.76
C ARG A 51 2.88 12.42 16.08
N TYR A 52 3.23 12.23 17.34
CA TYR A 52 3.86 11.00 17.83
C TYR A 52 3.10 10.48 19.05
N PHE A 53 2.93 9.17 19.11
CA PHE A 53 2.25 8.47 20.18
C PHE A 53 3.25 7.54 20.91
N PRO A 54 3.39 7.63 22.24
CA PRO A 54 4.23 6.69 22.99
C PRO A 54 3.59 5.31 22.96
N GLN A 55 4.31 4.33 22.43
CA GLN A 55 3.86 2.96 22.22
C GLN A 55 4.77 1.98 22.93
N ASN A 56 4.18 0.94 23.54
CA ASN A 56 4.94 -0.16 24.13
C ASN A 56 5.61 -0.98 23.03
N LEU A 57 6.84 -1.45 23.30
CA LEU A 57 7.60 -2.29 22.40
C LEU A 57 6.87 -3.63 22.14
N ASP A 58 6.33 -4.23 23.20
CA ASP A 58 5.68 -5.54 23.13
C ASP A 58 4.32 -5.55 23.82
N HIS A 59 3.27 -5.88 23.06
CA HIS A 59 1.90 -5.99 23.55
C HIS A 59 1.49 -7.37 24.05
N PHE A 60 2.35 -8.38 23.87
CA PHE A 60 2.01 -9.79 24.09
C PHE A 60 2.87 -10.50 25.14
N SER A 61 3.74 -9.75 25.81
CA SER A 61 4.51 -10.20 26.97
C SER A 61 4.44 -9.14 28.07
N PHE A 62 4.81 -9.55 29.29
CA PHE A 62 4.77 -8.72 30.50
C PHE A 62 6.15 -8.61 31.15
N GLN A 63 7.21 -8.93 30.43
CA GLN A 63 8.59 -8.78 30.91
C GLN A 63 8.95 -7.28 31.02
N PRO A 64 9.93 -6.90 31.85
CA PRO A 64 10.32 -5.49 31.99
C PRO A 64 10.63 -4.80 30.65
N GLU A 65 11.25 -5.51 29.71
CA GLU A 65 11.62 -5.01 28.38
C GLU A 65 10.38 -4.75 27.49
N SER A 66 9.25 -5.42 27.76
CA SER A 66 8.01 -5.23 27.01
C SER A 66 7.45 -3.81 27.14
N TYR A 67 7.78 -3.14 28.25
CA TYR A 67 7.35 -1.77 28.56
C TYR A 67 8.33 -0.70 28.05
N GLU A 68 9.39 -1.07 27.32
CA GLU A 68 10.19 -0.08 26.60
C GLU A 68 9.30 0.69 25.62
N VAL A 69 9.44 2.01 25.59
CA VAL A 69 8.58 2.89 24.78
C VAL A 69 9.31 3.36 23.53
N PHE A 70 8.65 3.26 22.39
CA PHE A 70 9.03 3.96 21.17
C PHE A 70 7.94 4.95 20.76
N HIS A 71 8.29 5.94 19.94
CA HIS A 71 7.35 6.96 19.52
C HIS A 71 6.84 6.65 18.11
N GLN A 72 5.59 6.21 18.02
CA GLN A 72 4.94 5.89 16.76
C GLN A 72 4.40 7.17 16.11
N LYS A 73 4.88 7.47 14.91
CA LYS A 73 4.44 8.61 14.10
C LYS A 73 3.02 8.37 13.57
N TYR A 74 2.20 9.40 13.58
CA TYR A 74 0.93 9.43 12.85
C TYR A 74 0.66 10.83 12.32
N LEU A 75 -0.08 10.89 11.21
CA LEU A 75 -0.53 12.14 10.60
C LEU A 75 -2.00 12.32 10.91
N ILE A 76 -2.41 13.55 11.23
CA ILE A 76 -3.80 13.89 11.51
C ILE A 76 -4.24 15.08 10.66
N ASN A 77 -5.45 15.00 10.08
CA ASN A 77 -6.07 16.10 9.37
C ASN A 77 -7.52 16.25 9.82
N SER A 78 -7.79 17.37 10.49
CA SER A 78 -9.08 17.74 11.07
C SER A 78 -9.85 18.78 10.24
N ARG A 79 -9.35 19.15 9.05
CA ARG A 79 -9.91 20.24 8.22
C ARG A 79 -11.41 20.11 7.96
N PHE A 80 -11.89 18.89 7.77
CA PHE A 80 -13.29 18.59 7.45
C PHE A 80 -14.05 17.98 8.63
N TRP A 81 -13.36 17.75 9.75
CA TRP A 81 -13.90 16.96 10.84
C TRP A 81 -14.90 17.77 11.65
N ARG A 82 -16.07 17.17 11.89
CA ARG A 82 -17.03 17.65 12.89
C ARG A 82 -16.90 16.77 14.12
N LYS A 83 -16.81 17.36 15.32
CA LYS A 83 -16.75 16.60 16.59
C LYS A 83 -17.89 15.57 16.65
N GLY A 84 -17.56 14.33 16.98
CA GLY A 84 -18.49 13.19 16.96
C GLY A 84 -18.68 12.52 15.58
N GLY A 85 -18.14 13.10 14.50
CA GLY A 85 -18.10 12.51 13.16
C GLY A 85 -17.16 11.30 13.07
N PRO A 86 -17.20 10.56 11.95
CA PRO A 86 -16.38 9.38 11.73
C PRO A 86 -14.87 9.70 11.74
N ILE A 87 -14.07 8.70 12.08
CA ILE A 87 -12.61 8.74 11.97
C ILE A 87 -12.21 7.73 10.89
N PHE A 88 -11.60 8.21 9.82
CA PHE A 88 -11.01 7.39 8.77
C PHE A 88 -9.54 7.20 9.08
N VAL A 89 -9.15 5.95 9.31
CA VAL A 89 -7.80 5.59 9.73
C VAL A 89 -7.13 4.78 8.64
N TYR A 90 -6.02 5.27 8.09
CA TYR A 90 -5.16 4.46 7.24
C TYR A 90 -4.21 3.64 8.12
N THR A 91 -4.26 2.31 7.98
CA THR A 91 -3.31 1.40 8.62
C THR A 91 -2.03 1.37 7.79
N GLY A 92 -1.08 2.25 8.14
CA GLY A 92 0.20 2.38 7.45
C GLY A 92 0.93 1.05 7.31
N ASN A 93 1.68 0.88 6.23
CA ASN A 93 2.27 -0.39 5.88
C ASN A 93 3.78 -0.25 5.67
N GLU A 94 4.36 -0.95 4.69
CA GLU A 94 5.81 -1.16 4.52
C GLU A 94 6.59 0.06 3.99
N GLY A 95 6.35 1.26 4.54
CA GLY A 95 7.03 2.48 4.10
C GLY A 95 6.74 3.72 4.96
N ASP A 96 7.27 4.85 4.50
CA ASP A 96 7.07 6.16 5.14
C ASP A 96 5.60 6.59 5.05
N ILE A 97 5.00 7.03 6.15
CA ILE A 97 3.56 7.31 6.21
C ILE A 97 3.14 8.49 5.33
N GLU A 98 4.04 9.45 5.09
CA GLU A 98 3.83 10.58 4.20
C GLU A 98 3.58 10.14 2.76
N TRP A 99 4.24 9.07 2.30
CA TRP A 99 4.05 8.53 0.96
C TRP A 99 2.63 7.98 0.81
N PHE A 100 2.12 7.24 1.80
CA PHE A 100 0.76 6.73 1.76
C PHE A 100 -0.27 7.85 1.85
N ALA A 101 -0.07 8.86 2.70
CA ALA A 101 -0.95 10.02 2.79
C ALA A 101 -1.02 10.81 1.46
N SER A 102 0.11 10.93 0.76
CA SER A 102 0.18 11.64 -0.53
C SER A 102 -0.46 10.87 -1.69
N ASN A 103 -0.53 9.54 -1.61
CA ASN A 103 -1.05 8.67 -2.68
C ASN A 103 -2.45 8.10 -2.40
N THR A 104 -3.01 8.33 -1.21
CA THR A 104 -4.37 7.88 -0.84
C THR A 104 -5.38 9.04 -0.94
N GLY A 105 -5.44 9.66 -2.11
CA GLY A 105 -6.32 10.82 -2.37
C GLY A 105 -7.80 10.54 -2.08
N PHE A 106 -8.26 9.30 -2.29
CA PHE A 106 -9.65 8.90 -2.04
C PHE A 106 -10.13 9.23 -0.62
N MET A 107 -9.31 9.01 0.41
CA MET A 107 -9.70 9.35 1.80
C MET A 107 -9.92 10.86 1.98
N LEU A 108 -9.12 11.70 1.32
CA LEU A 108 -9.29 13.15 1.30
C LEU A 108 -10.55 13.55 0.52
N ASP A 109 -10.81 12.92 -0.62
CA ASP A 109 -11.97 13.24 -1.47
C ASP A 109 -13.30 12.99 -0.75
N ILE A 110 -13.39 11.93 0.05
CA ILE A 110 -14.62 11.58 0.77
C ILE A 110 -14.75 12.25 2.14
N ALA A 111 -13.65 12.77 2.72
CA ALA A 111 -13.66 13.36 4.06
C ALA A 111 -14.70 14.49 4.23
N PRO A 112 -14.88 15.44 3.28
CA PRO A 112 -15.89 16.49 3.38
C PRO A 112 -17.31 15.94 3.44
N LYS A 113 -17.61 14.91 2.65
CA LYS A 113 -18.94 14.28 2.60
C LYS A 113 -19.32 13.63 3.93
N PHE A 114 -18.36 13.01 4.58
CA PHE A 114 -18.57 12.31 5.85
C PHE A 114 -18.26 13.17 7.07
N GLN A 115 -17.74 14.38 6.89
CA GLN A 115 -17.23 15.24 7.95
C GLN A 115 -16.21 14.49 8.83
N ALA A 116 -15.32 13.72 8.17
CA ALA A 116 -14.45 12.75 8.81
C ALA A 116 -13.13 13.35 9.28
N LEU A 117 -12.61 12.84 10.40
CA LEU A 117 -11.22 13.01 10.80
C LEU A 117 -10.36 12.04 9.99
N LEU A 118 -9.27 12.51 9.41
CA LEU A 118 -8.30 11.63 8.76
C LEU A 118 -7.11 11.39 9.67
N VAL A 119 -6.73 10.12 9.80
CA VAL A 119 -5.58 9.68 10.59
C VAL A 119 -4.80 8.68 9.76
N PHE A 120 -3.50 8.89 9.58
CA PHE A 120 -2.60 7.93 8.95
C PHE A 120 -1.58 7.48 9.99
N ILE A 121 -1.64 6.22 10.42
CA ILE A 121 -0.76 5.72 11.48
C ILE A 121 0.41 4.98 10.84
N GLU A 122 1.65 5.40 11.13
CA GLU A 122 2.83 4.74 10.60
C GLU A 122 3.03 3.36 11.23
N HIS A 123 3.44 2.39 10.42
CA HIS A 123 3.73 1.05 10.88
C HIS A 123 5.00 1.03 11.74
N ARG A 124 5.01 0.28 12.85
CA ARG A 124 6.23 0.04 13.62
C ARG A 124 7.36 -0.48 12.72
N PHE A 125 8.59 -0.07 12.98
CA PHE A 125 9.81 -0.35 12.21
C PHE A 125 9.94 0.33 10.83
N TYR A 126 8.92 1.04 10.36
CA TYR A 126 8.98 1.84 9.13
C TYR A 126 9.08 3.34 9.44
N GLY A 127 9.57 4.11 8.47
CA GLY A 127 9.78 5.55 8.61
C GLY A 127 10.55 5.94 9.87
N GLU A 128 9.89 6.76 10.69
CA GLU A 128 10.42 7.27 11.96
C GLU A 128 9.94 6.47 13.18
N SER A 129 8.98 5.56 12.97
CA SER A 129 8.34 4.75 14.01
C SER A 129 9.17 3.52 14.37
N LYS A 130 10.42 3.71 14.77
CA LYS A 130 11.39 2.63 15.01
C LYS A 130 11.76 2.52 16.49
N PRO A 131 11.65 1.32 17.10
CA PRO A 131 12.23 1.06 18.40
C PRO A 131 13.75 1.29 18.42
N HIS A 132 14.28 1.59 19.60
CA HIS A 132 15.72 1.69 19.80
C HIS A 132 16.39 0.32 19.56
N LYS A 133 17.66 0.30 19.12
CA LYS A 133 18.44 -0.93 18.84
C LYS A 133 17.74 -1.93 17.88
N LEU A 134 17.44 -1.48 16.66
CA LEU A 134 16.68 -2.21 15.64
C LEU A 134 17.06 -3.70 15.47
N ALA A 135 18.36 -4.04 15.48
CA ALA A 135 18.83 -5.41 15.26
C ALA A 135 18.31 -6.40 16.32
N ASN A 136 18.17 -5.96 17.57
CA ASN A 136 17.72 -6.81 18.68
C ASN A 136 16.19 -6.80 18.85
N THR A 137 15.48 -5.93 18.12
CA THR A 137 14.04 -5.73 18.27
C THR A 137 13.22 -6.28 17.10
N LEU A 138 13.84 -6.88 16.08
CA LEU A 138 13.14 -7.43 14.91
C LEU A 138 12.07 -8.49 15.25
N GLY A 139 12.17 -9.18 16.40
CA GLY A 139 11.10 -10.08 16.87
C GLY A 139 9.76 -9.38 17.11
N PHE A 140 9.78 -8.07 17.37
CA PHE A 140 8.58 -7.24 17.56
C PHE A 140 8.06 -6.64 16.24
N LEU A 141 8.71 -6.91 15.11
CA LEU A 141 8.23 -6.58 13.77
C LEU A 141 7.32 -7.70 13.26
N ASN A 142 6.05 -7.64 13.65
CA ASN A 142 5.02 -8.54 13.14
C ASN A 142 3.66 -7.82 13.07
N SER A 143 2.72 -8.40 12.33
CA SER A 143 1.42 -7.80 12.09
C SER A 143 0.57 -7.75 13.36
N GLN A 144 0.64 -8.75 14.24
CA GLN A 144 -0.12 -8.76 15.51
C GLN A 144 0.24 -7.54 16.38
N GLN A 145 1.52 -7.24 16.48
CA GLN A 145 2.03 -6.08 17.21
C GLN A 145 1.60 -4.75 16.56
N ALA A 146 1.68 -4.64 15.22
CA ALA A 146 1.20 -3.46 14.51
C ALA A 146 -0.31 -3.25 14.66
N LEU A 147 -1.12 -4.31 14.64
CA LEU A 147 -2.56 -4.21 14.88
C LEU A 147 -2.86 -3.75 16.31
N ALA A 148 -2.12 -4.24 17.31
CA ALA A 148 -2.25 -3.77 18.68
C ALA A 148 -1.85 -2.28 18.82
N ASP A 149 -0.83 -1.84 18.10
CA ASP A 149 -0.45 -0.43 18.06
C ASP A 149 -1.60 0.46 17.60
N TYR A 150 -2.21 0.12 16.46
CA TYR A 150 -3.35 0.86 15.91
C TYR A 150 -4.51 0.88 16.90
N ALA A 151 -4.80 -0.25 17.55
CA ALA A 151 -5.88 -0.36 18.53
C ALA A 151 -5.70 0.62 19.70
N ILE A 152 -4.50 0.65 20.28
CA ILE A 152 -4.18 1.53 21.42
C ILE A 152 -4.20 2.99 20.99
N LEU A 153 -3.58 3.33 19.86
CA LEU A 153 -3.54 4.70 19.36
C LEU A 153 -4.94 5.22 19.05
N ILE A 154 -5.77 4.46 18.32
CA ILE A 154 -7.15 4.85 17.98
C ILE A 154 -7.99 5.09 19.24
N ARG A 155 -7.88 4.21 20.24
CA ARG A 155 -8.61 4.37 21.51
C ARG A 155 -8.16 5.61 22.27
N SER A 156 -6.85 5.83 22.38
CA SER A 156 -6.28 7.01 23.03
C SER A 156 -6.69 8.30 22.31
N LEU A 157 -6.62 8.31 20.98
CA LEU A 157 -7.03 9.44 20.16
C LEU A 157 -8.52 9.78 20.37
N LYS A 158 -9.41 8.78 20.34
CA LYS A 158 -10.84 8.97 20.60
C LYS A 158 -11.11 9.59 21.97
N HIS A 159 -10.38 9.13 22.99
CA HIS A 159 -10.49 9.68 24.34
C HIS A 159 -10.02 11.14 24.43
N ASN A 160 -8.82 11.43 23.90
CA ASN A 160 -8.26 12.78 23.87
C ASN A 160 -9.13 13.79 23.12
N LEU A 161 -9.89 13.30 22.13
CA LEU A 161 -10.84 14.09 21.34
C LEU A 161 -12.26 14.16 21.96
N THR A 162 -12.51 13.51 23.10
CA THR A 162 -13.85 13.34 23.70
C THR A 162 -14.86 12.86 22.66
N SER A 163 -14.46 11.85 21.89
CA SER A 163 -15.16 11.32 20.71
C SER A 163 -15.22 9.79 20.75
N GLU A 164 -15.42 9.21 21.94
CA GLU A 164 -15.48 7.77 22.18
C GLU A 164 -16.59 7.07 21.37
N ALA A 165 -17.68 7.79 21.09
CA ALA A 165 -18.79 7.30 20.27
C ALA A 165 -18.54 7.40 18.75
N SER A 166 -17.50 8.12 18.30
CA SER A 166 -17.23 8.30 16.86
C SER A 166 -16.99 6.95 16.17
N PRO A 167 -17.67 6.65 15.05
CA PRO A 167 -17.40 5.45 14.28
C PRO A 167 -16.02 5.52 13.63
N VAL A 168 -15.30 4.41 13.63
CA VAL A 168 -14.00 4.30 12.96
C VAL A 168 -14.14 3.40 11.74
N ILE A 169 -13.59 3.81 10.61
CA ILE A 169 -13.42 2.96 9.43
C ILE A 169 -11.92 2.93 9.11
N VAL A 170 -11.38 1.72 8.94
CA VAL A 170 -9.96 1.55 8.59
C VAL A 170 -9.79 1.35 7.09
N PHE A 171 -8.69 1.87 6.56
CA PHE A 171 -8.34 1.86 5.15
C PHE A 171 -6.93 1.33 4.99
N GLY A 172 -6.66 0.67 3.87
CA GLY A 172 -5.30 0.32 3.50
C GLY A 172 -5.20 -0.26 2.09
N GLY A 173 -4.03 -0.09 1.48
CA GLY A 173 -3.67 -0.70 0.20
C GLY A 173 -2.58 -1.76 0.37
N SER A 174 -2.54 -2.80 -0.48
CA SER A 174 -1.50 -3.84 -0.42
C SER A 174 -1.48 -4.53 0.97
N TYR A 175 -0.31 -4.68 1.60
CA TYR A 175 -0.20 -5.14 2.99
C TYR A 175 -0.97 -4.25 3.98
N GLY A 176 -1.06 -2.94 3.74
CA GLY A 176 -1.95 -2.05 4.51
C GLY A 176 -3.41 -2.47 4.41
N GLY A 177 -3.85 -2.97 3.25
CA GLY A 177 -5.20 -3.51 3.07
C GLY A 177 -5.40 -4.82 3.84
N MET A 178 -4.36 -5.66 3.91
CA MET A 178 -4.37 -6.88 4.75
C MET A 178 -4.50 -6.50 6.22
N LEU A 179 -3.72 -5.50 6.68
CA LEU A 179 -3.82 -4.95 8.03
C LEU A 179 -5.21 -4.37 8.31
N ALA A 180 -5.81 -3.60 7.40
CA ALA A 180 -7.16 -3.07 7.56
C ALA A 180 -8.20 -4.21 7.71
N ALA A 181 -8.12 -5.24 6.86
CA ALA A 181 -8.99 -6.42 6.96
C ALA A 181 -8.81 -7.15 8.29
N TRP A 182 -7.57 -7.48 8.66
CA TRP A 182 -7.27 -8.18 9.91
C TRP A 182 -7.61 -7.34 11.15
N PHE A 183 -7.45 -6.02 11.08
CA PHE A 183 -7.84 -5.11 12.15
C PHE A 183 -9.35 -5.16 12.38
N ARG A 184 -10.17 -5.15 11.32
CA ARG A 184 -11.61 -5.33 11.45
C ARG A 184 -11.98 -6.70 12.03
N LEU A 185 -11.28 -7.76 11.64
CA LEU A 185 -11.53 -9.11 12.16
C LEU A 185 -11.15 -9.25 13.65
N LYS A 186 -10.05 -8.65 14.09
CA LYS A 186 -9.51 -8.80 15.46
C LYS A 186 -10.00 -7.74 16.44
N TYR A 187 -10.28 -6.53 15.96
CA TYR A 187 -10.75 -5.40 16.76
C TYR A 187 -12.09 -4.82 16.25
N PRO A 188 -13.15 -5.63 16.06
CA PRO A 188 -14.45 -5.16 15.56
C PRO A 188 -15.17 -4.22 16.54
N HIS A 189 -14.72 -4.18 17.80
CA HIS A 189 -15.19 -3.24 18.83
C HIS A 189 -14.53 -1.86 18.72
N ILE A 190 -13.46 -1.71 17.93
CA ILE A 190 -12.78 -0.42 17.69
C ILE A 190 -13.20 0.17 16.35
N THR A 191 -13.19 -0.64 15.29
CA THR A 191 -13.60 -0.22 13.94
C THR A 191 -14.92 -0.86 13.52
N ILE A 192 -15.79 -0.12 12.85
CA ILE A 192 -17.08 -0.63 12.32
C ILE A 192 -16.95 -1.22 10.92
N GLY A 193 -15.84 -0.97 10.21
CA GLY A 193 -15.63 -1.44 8.84
C GLY A 193 -14.19 -1.28 8.36
N ALA A 194 -13.87 -1.93 7.25
CA ALA A 194 -12.58 -1.83 6.59
C ALA A 194 -12.73 -1.70 5.08
N LEU A 195 -11.95 -0.80 4.46
CA LEU A 195 -11.69 -0.81 3.02
C LEU A 195 -10.30 -1.41 2.78
N ALA A 196 -10.26 -2.68 2.41
CA ALA A 196 -9.05 -3.42 2.11
C ALA A 196 -8.79 -3.41 0.59
N SER A 197 -8.06 -2.40 0.10
CA SER A 197 -7.82 -2.20 -1.33
C SER A 197 -6.65 -3.05 -1.82
N SER A 198 -6.88 -3.86 -2.86
CA SER A 198 -5.85 -4.73 -3.48
C SER A 198 -5.05 -5.54 -2.44
N ALA A 199 -5.74 -6.08 -1.43
CA ALA A 199 -5.13 -6.79 -0.31
C ALA A 199 -4.98 -8.28 -0.64
N PRO A 200 -3.75 -8.82 -0.79
CA PRO A 200 -3.55 -10.22 -1.16
C PRO A 200 -3.68 -11.18 0.04
N ILE A 201 -4.81 -11.12 0.76
CA ILE A 201 -5.05 -11.91 1.98
C ILE A 201 -5.07 -13.44 1.76
N LEU A 202 -5.22 -13.88 0.50
CA LEU A 202 -5.21 -15.29 0.11
C LEU A 202 -3.86 -15.74 -0.46
N ASN A 203 -2.88 -14.85 -0.61
CA ASN A 203 -1.61 -15.17 -1.27
C ASN A 203 -0.60 -15.81 -0.29
N PHE A 204 -1.03 -16.88 0.37
CA PHE A 204 -0.27 -17.63 1.36
C PHE A 204 -0.34 -19.13 1.08
N ASP A 205 0.73 -19.83 1.46
CA ASP A 205 0.84 -21.29 1.42
C ASP A 205 0.40 -21.86 0.06
N ASN A 206 -0.61 -22.72 0.08
CA ASN A 206 -1.18 -23.38 -1.10
C ASN A 206 -2.63 -22.91 -1.39
N ILE A 207 -3.03 -21.74 -0.89
CA ILE A 207 -4.40 -21.22 -1.10
C ILE A 207 -4.61 -20.81 -2.56
N VAL A 208 -3.59 -20.24 -3.19
CA VAL A 208 -3.57 -19.88 -4.62
C VAL A 208 -2.34 -20.49 -5.30
N PRO A 209 -2.36 -20.72 -6.63
CA PRO A 209 -1.18 -21.17 -7.36
C PRO A 209 0.01 -20.23 -7.18
N SER A 210 1.21 -20.79 -7.02
CA SER A 210 2.44 -20.00 -6.84
C SER A 210 2.80 -19.12 -8.04
N SER A 211 2.33 -19.49 -9.23
CA SER A 211 2.50 -18.71 -10.47
C SER A 211 1.51 -17.55 -10.61
N SER A 212 0.46 -17.49 -9.78
CA SER A 212 -0.71 -16.61 -9.98
C SER A 212 -0.35 -15.14 -10.21
N PHE A 213 0.63 -14.61 -9.47
CA PHE A 213 1.14 -13.26 -9.67
C PHE A 213 1.77 -13.09 -11.07
N TYR A 214 2.70 -13.95 -11.44
CA TYR A 214 3.41 -13.86 -12.72
C TYR A 214 2.53 -14.18 -13.93
N ASP A 215 1.54 -15.07 -13.75
CA ASP A 215 0.52 -15.35 -14.77
C ASP A 215 -0.32 -14.11 -15.03
N THR A 216 -0.73 -13.39 -13.97
CA THR A 216 -1.48 -12.14 -14.08
C THR A 216 -0.64 -11.06 -14.77
N VAL A 217 0.62 -10.86 -14.36
CA VAL A 217 1.54 -9.91 -15.01
C VAL A 217 1.69 -10.24 -16.50
N SER A 218 1.91 -11.52 -16.83
CA SER A 218 2.01 -11.97 -18.21
C SER A 218 0.74 -11.68 -19.01
N GLN A 219 -0.42 -11.89 -18.40
CA GLN A 219 -1.71 -11.63 -19.01
C GLN A 219 -1.95 -10.13 -19.24
N ASP A 220 -1.49 -9.24 -18.36
CA ASP A 220 -1.59 -7.79 -18.55
C ASP A 220 -0.87 -7.32 -19.83
N PHE A 221 0.36 -7.80 -20.06
CA PHE A 221 1.08 -7.51 -21.31
C PHE A 221 0.38 -8.12 -22.53
N LYS A 222 -0.11 -9.36 -22.39
CA LYS A 222 -0.80 -10.07 -23.48
C LYS A 222 -2.11 -9.39 -23.87
N ASN A 223 -2.86 -8.86 -22.91
CA ASN A 223 -4.12 -8.13 -23.12
C ASN A 223 -3.91 -6.85 -23.92
N VAL A 224 -2.75 -6.19 -23.75
CA VAL A 224 -2.38 -5.00 -24.54
C VAL A 224 -1.86 -5.40 -25.92
N SER A 225 -0.99 -6.42 -26.00
CA SER A 225 -0.44 -6.89 -27.26
C SER A 225 0.11 -8.32 -27.17
N ALA A 226 -0.44 -9.21 -27.98
CA ALA A 226 0.08 -10.57 -28.13
C ALA A 226 1.56 -10.56 -28.57
N ASN A 227 1.95 -9.66 -29.47
CA ASN A 227 3.35 -9.55 -29.90
C ASN A 227 4.26 -9.08 -28.75
N CYS A 228 3.82 -8.15 -27.91
CA CYS A 228 4.59 -7.72 -26.74
C CYS A 228 4.84 -8.88 -25.78
N PHE A 229 3.81 -9.65 -25.48
CA PHE A 229 3.92 -10.87 -24.67
C PHE A 229 4.91 -11.87 -25.26
N GLU A 230 4.79 -12.21 -26.55
CA GLU A 230 5.67 -13.20 -27.19
C GLU A 230 7.12 -12.74 -27.27
N VAL A 231 7.38 -11.44 -27.56
CA VAL A 231 8.73 -10.88 -27.57
C VAL A 231 9.36 -10.92 -26.18
N ILE A 232 8.62 -10.51 -25.13
CA ILE A 232 9.14 -10.58 -23.75
C ILE A 232 9.45 -12.04 -23.39
N LYS A 233 8.51 -12.95 -23.63
CA LYS A 233 8.64 -14.38 -23.33
C LYS A 233 9.87 -14.99 -24.01
N ARG A 234 10.08 -14.71 -25.30
CA ARG A 234 11.21 -15.22 -26.08
C ARG A 234 12.55 -14.62 -25.65
N SER A 235 12.56 -13.35 -25.24
CA SER A 235 13.81 -12.64 -24.94
C SER A 235 14.63 -13.31 -23.82
N TRP A 236 13.98 -13.95 -22.85
CA TRP A 236 14.66 -14.69 -21.78
C TRP A 236 15.55 -15.83 -22.31
N GLY A 237 15.02 -16.66 -23.21
CA GLY A 237 15.80 -17.75 -23.82
C GLY A 237 16.95 -17.24 -24.69
N GLU A 238 16.75 -16.12 -25.39
CA GLU A 238 17.82 -15.48 -26.16
C GLU A 238 18.94 -14.96 -25.26
N MET A 239 18.60 -14.34 -24.11
CA MET A 239 19.58 -13.89 -23.12
C MET A 239 20.34 -15.05 -22.48
N GLU A 240 19.67 -16.17 -22.17
CA GLU A 240 20.31 -17.37 -21.63
C GLU A 240 21.33 -17.95 -22.60
N VAL A 241 20.94 -18.15 -23.87
CA VAL A 241 21.87 -18.63 -24.91
C VAL A 241 23.05 -17.68 -25.05
N PHE A 242 22.78 -16.38 -25.13
CA PHE A 242 23.80 -15.35 -25.29
C PHE A 242 24.69 -15.18 -24.05
N SER A 243 24.27 -15.65 -22.88
CA SER A 243 25.14 -15.68 -21.69
C SER A 243 26.24 -16.75 -21.76
N THR A 244 26.06 -17.78 -22.61
CA THR A 244 27.00 -18.91 -22.73
C THR A 244 28.10 -18.70 -23.77
N ILE A 245 27.95 -17.71 -24.65
CA ILE A 245 28.95 -17.42 -25.69
C ILE A 245 30.10 -16.58 -25.14
N LYS A 246 31.28 -16.68 -25.77
CA LYS A 246 32.45 -15.88 -25.40
C LYS A 246 32.11 -14.38 -25.47
N ASP A 247 32.47 -13.65 -24.40
CA ASP A 247 32.19 -12.22 -24.21
C ASP A 247 30.69 -11.85 -24.17
N GLY A 248 29.77 -12.84 -24.16
CA GLY A 248 28.32 -12.64 -24.23
C GLY A 248 27.73 -11.88 -23.04
N LEU A 249 28.17 -12.17 -21.82
CA LEU A 249 27.77 -11.40 -20.63
C LEU A 249 28.21 -9.93 -20.71
N GLN A 250 29.39 -9.66 -21.29
CA GLN A 250 29.87 -8.29 -21.46
C GLN A 250 29.05 -7.54 -22.51
N GLU A 251 28.67 -8.22 -23.59
CA GLU A 251 27.78 -7.67 -24.62
C GLU A 251 26.35 -7.45 -24.08
N LEU A 252 25.79 -8.36 -23.27
CA LEU A 252 24.52 -8.13 -22.56
C LEU A 252 24.62 -6.90 -21.65
N SER A 253 25.69 -6.79 -20.87
CA SER A 253 25.92 -5.63 -20.02
C SER A 253 25.95 -4.32 -20.81
N LYS A 254 26.59 -4.29 -21.98
CA LYS A 254 26.57 -3.12 -22.88
C LYS A 254 25.17 -2.85 -23.44
N MET A 255 24.46 -3.90 -23.89
CA MET A 255 23.14 -3.79 -24.51
C MET A 255 22.08 -3.29 -23.52
N PHE A 256 22.06 -3.85 -22.31
CA PHE A 256 21.19 -3.43 -21.21
C PHE A 256 21.74 -2.22 -20.43
N ARG A 257 22.94 -1.75 -20.77
CA ARG A 257 23.64 -0.64 -20.12
C ARG A 257 23.72 -0.82 -18.60
N THR A 258 24.02 -2.02 -18.16
CA THR A 258 24.12 -2.33 -16.73
C THR A 258 25.34 -1.63 -16.12
N CYS A 259 25.23 -1.21 -14.86
CA CYS A 259 26.40 -0.76 -14.11
C CYS A 259 27.37 -1.93 -13.88
N LYS A 260 28.65 -1.59 -13.70
CA LYS A 260 29.64 -2.53 -13.17
C LYS A 260 29.53 -2.62 -11.65
#